data_AF-A0A352Y5F2-F1
#
_entry.id   AF-A0A352Y5F2-F1
#
_cell.length_a   1.000
_cell.length_b   1.000
_cell.length_c   1.000
_cell.angle_alpha   90.00
_cell.angle_beta   90.00
_cell.angle_gamma   90.00
#
_symmetry.space_group_name_H-M   'P 1'
#
loop_
_entity.id
_entity.type
_entity.pdbx_description
1 polymer ?
#
loop_
_entity_poly.entity_id
_entity_poly.type
_entity_poly.pdbx_seq_one_letter_code
_entity_poly.pdbx_strand_id
1 'polypeptide(L)'
;MRGLRSYGIEPEVQYTTPEDAGKGLATKAADEGAELIIAAGGDGTIHAVASGLIERKSTLGIIPMGTMNNLAHSLGIPLPIEAACAIIAKGETRAIDVGK
;
A
#
# COMPACT_ATOMS: atom_id res chain seq x y z
N MET A 1 8.26 -1.88 -9.99
CA MET A 1 7.08 -1.92 -10.89
C MET A 1 7.02 -3.13 -11.81
N ARG A 2 8.14 -3.64 -12.37
CA ARG A 2 8.11 -4.85 -13.21
C ARG A 2 7.49 -6.07 -12.51
N GLY A 3 7.67 -6.20 -11.19
CA GLY A 3 7.12 -7.31 -10.40
C GLY A 3 5.59 -7.36 -10.28
N LEU A 4 4.88 -6.23 -10.33
CA LEU A 4 3.41 -6.24 -10.36
C LEU A 4 2.89 -6.57 -11.77
N ARG A 5 3.55 -6.02 -12.79
CA ARG A 5 3.20 -6.24 -14.21
C ARG A 5 3.35 -7.69 -14.64
N SER A 6 4.28 -8.45 -14.06
CA SER A 6 4.39 -9.90 -14.31
C SER A 6 3.16 -10.69 -13.84
N TYR A 7 2.33 -10.12 -12.99
CA TYR A 7 1.05 -10.69 -12.56
C TYR A 7 -0.16 -10.02 -13.24
N GLY A 8 0.05 -9.21 -14.28
CA GLY A 8 -1.02 -8.50 -14.99
C GLY A 8 -1.58 -7.28 -14.25
N ILE A 9 -0.93 -6.85 -13.16
CA ILE A 9 -1.29 -5.62 -12.46
C ILE A 9 -0.52 -4.47 -13.11
N GLU A 10 -1.25 -3.52 -13.67
CA GLU A 10 -0.72 -2.32 -14.31
C GLU A 10 -0.87 -1.11 -13.36
N PRO A 11 0.14 -0.82 -12.51
CA PRO A 11 0.04 0.26 -11.55
C PRO A 11 0.23 1.63 -12.22
N GLU A 12 -0.65 2.57 -11.91
CA GLU A 12 -0.34 4.00 -11.97
C GLU A 12 0.55 4.36 -10.76
N VAL A 13 1.64 5.08 -11.00
CA VAL A 13 2.56 5.45 -9.91
C VAL A 13 2.60 6.94 -9.69
N GLN A 14 2.36 7.30 -8.44
CA GLN A 14 2.45 8.65 -7.91
C GLN A 14 3.54 8.69 -6.85
N TYR A 15 4.28 9.80 -6.83
CA TYR A 15 5.36 10.02 -5.86
C TYR A 15 4.86 10.93 -4.75
N THR A 16 5.18 10.56 -3.51
CA THR A 16 4.91 11.39 -2.33
C THR A 16 5.79 12.64 -2.33
N THR A 17 5.34 13.69 -1.65
CA THR A 17 6.12 14.89 -1.41
C THR A 17 6.23 15.16 0.10
N PRO A 18 7.08 16.09 0.55
CA PRO A 18 7.11 16.49 1.96
C PRO A 18 5.76 16.99 2.49
N GLU A 19 4.95 17.58 1.62
CA GLU A 19 3.61 18.11 1.93
C GLU A 19 2.54 17.01 1.92
N ASP A 20 2.73 15.96 1.13
CA ASP A 20 1.84 14.79 1.11
C ASP A 20 2.64 13.48 1.11
N ALA A 21 2.75 12.90 2.31
CA ALA A 21 3.38 11.60 2.54
C ALA A 21 2.58 10.41 1.95
N GLY A 22 1.47 10.67 1.26
CA GLY A 22 0.64 9.68 0.55
C GLY A 22 -0.81 9.64 1.00
N LYS A 23 -1.20 10.42 2.02
CA LYS A 23 -2.58 10.45 2.53
C LYS A 23 -3.53 11.09 1.51
N GLY A 24 -3.15 12.25 0.96
CA GLY A 24 -3.97 12.97 -0.01
C GLY A 24 -4.08 12.18 -1.31
N LEU A 25 -2.95 11.67 -1.81
CA LEU A 25 -2.90 10.79 -2.99
C LEU A 25 -3.82 9.55 -2.83
N ALA A 26 -3.71 8.84 -1.71
CA ALA A 26 -4.52 7.63 -1.46
C ALA A 26 -6.02 7.96 -1.35
N THR A 27 -6.35 9.05 -0.64
CA THR A 27 -7.73 9.53 -0.51
C THR A 27 -8.33 9.81 -1.88
N LYS A 28 -7.62 10.58 -2.71
CA LYS A 28 -8.07 10.96 -4.04
C LYS A 28 -8.27 9.74 -4.93
N ALA A 29 -7.28 8.86 -5.02
CA ALA A 29 -7.37 7.68 -5.88
C ALA A 29 -8.53 6.74 -5.46
N ALA A 30 -8.73 6.57 -4.15
CA ALA A 30 -9.86 5.79 -3.63
C ALA A 30 -11.21 6.44 -3.96
N ASP A 31 -11.33 7.76 -3.84
CA ASP A 31 -12.54 8.51 -4.18
C ASP A 31 -12.82 8.50 -5.70
N GLU A 32 -11.77 8.38 -6.51
CA GLU A 32 -11.83 8.16 -7.98
C GLU A 32 -12.15 6.69 -8.36
N GLY A 33 -12.31 5.80 -7.38
CA GLY A 33 -12.77 4.43 -7.57
C GLY A 33 -11.67 3.38 -7.66
N ALA A 34 -10.43 3.70 -7.32
CA ALA A 34 -9.36 2.70 -7.29
C ALA A 34 -9.62 1.65 -6.19
N GLU A 35 -9.73 0.39 -6.58
CA GLU A 35 -10.01 -0.73 -5.66
C GLU A 35 -8.78 -1.19 -4.87
N LEU A 36 -7.57 -0.96 -5.40
CA LEU A 36 -6.30 -1.33 -4.81
C LEU A 36 -5.35 -0.13 -4.78
N ILE A 37 -4.93 0.27 -3.58
CA ILE A 37 -3.91 1.29 -3.37
C ILE A 37 -2.69 0.63 -2.74
N ILE A 38 -1.52 0.79 -3.35
CA ILE A 38 -0.28 0.15 -2.91
C ILE A 38 0.66 1.18 -2.30
N ALA A 39 0.94 1.07 -1.01
CA ALA A 39 1.97 1.85 -0.34
C ALA A 39 3.34 1.19 -0.55
N ALA A 40 4.20 1.83 -1.36
CA ALA A 40 5.59 1.43 -1.57
C ALA A 40 6.51 2.36 -0.79
N GLY A 41 6.92 1.96 0.42
CA GLY A 41 7.64 2.85 1.34
C GLY A 41 7.88 2.24 2.72
N GLY A 42 8.28 3.09 3.66
CA GLY A 42 8.41 2.71 5.07
C GLY A 42 7.13 2.91 5.87
N ASP A 43 7.19 2.67 7.18
CA ASP A 43 6.03 2.76 8.08
C ASP A 43 5.29 4.11 8.00
N GLY A 44 6.01 5.22 7.82
CA GLY A 44 5.40 6.54 7.66
C GLY A 44 4.52 6.67 6.41
N THR A 45 5.02 6.18 5.27
CA THR A 45 4.24 6.14 4.01
C THR A 45 3.05 5.21 4.14
N ILE A 46 3.26 4.02 4.71
CA ILE A 46 2.18 3.04 4.91
C ILE A 46 1.10 3.61 5.81
N HIS A 47 1.48 4.27 6.91
CA HIS A 47 0.56 4.93 7.82
C HIS A 47 -0.22 6.07 7.14
N ALA A 48 0.45 6.92 6.36
CA ALA A 48 -0.18 8.02 5.66
C ALA A 48 -1.22 7.52 4.64
N VAL A 49 -0.85 6.53 3.81
CA VAL A 49 -1.77 5.89 2.86
C VAL A 49 -2.93 5.23 3.58
N ALA A 50 -2.67 4.40 4.60
CA ALA A 50 -3.72 3.73 5.38
C ALA A 50 -4.71 4.72 5.99
N SER A 51 -4.22 5.83 6.52
CA SER A 51 -5.05 6.92 7.07
C SER A 51 -5.93 7.59 6.01
N GLY A 52 -5.47 7.66 4.76
CA GLY A 52 -6.27 8.15 3.63
C GLY A 52 -7.38 7.18 3.22
N LEU A 53 -7.23 5.89 3.53
CA LEU A 53 -8.17 4.84 3.16
C LEU A 53 -9.24 4.53 4.22
N ILE A 54 -9.14 5.14 5.41
CA ILE A 54 -10.17 4.98 6.44
C ILE A 54 -11.54 5.37 5.87
N GLU A 55 -12.55 4.54 6.13
CA GLU A 55 -13.93 4.67 5.62
C GLU A 55 -14.10 4.55 4.10
N ARG A 56 -13.07 4.09 3.37
CA ARG A 56 -13.14 3.77 1.93
C ARG A 56 -13.17 2.27 1.69
N LYS A 57 -13.58 1.88 0.47
CA LYS A 57 -13.67 0.49 0.04
C LYS A 57 -12.35 -0.07 -0.52
N SER A 58 -11.38 0.79 -0.79
CA SER A 58 -10.10 0.40 -1.38
C SER A 58 -9.29 -0.48 -0.44
N THR A 59 -8.67 -1.51 -1.01
CA THR A 59 -7.74 -2.40 -0.30
C THR A 59 -6.34 -1.77 -0.26
N LEU A 60 -5.68 -1.87 0.89
CA LEU A 60 -4.28 -1.49 1.04
C LEU A 60 -3.35 -2.66 0.68
N GLY A 61 -2.51 -2.46 -0.34
CA GLY A 61 -1.32 -3.28 -0.60
C GLY A 61 -0.07 -2.62 0.01
N ILE A 62 0.90 -3.43 0.44
CA ILE A 62 2.14 -2.92 1.04
C ILE A 62 3.34 -3.53 0.32
N ILE A 63 4.24 -2.67 -0.17
CA ILE A 63 5.58 -3.02 -0.63
C ILE A 63 6.57 -2.35 0.34
N PRO A 64 7.15 -3.12 1.28
CA PRO A 64 8.02 -2.56 2.32
C PRO A 64 9.35 -2.12 1.72
N MET A 65 9.63 -0.81 1.74
CA MET A 65 10.86 -0.21 1.24
C MET A 65 11.56 0.67 2.28
N GLY A 66 11.06 0.70 3.52
CA GLY A 66 11.66 1.43 4.62
C GLY A 66 12.72 0.63 5.37
N THR A 67 13.29 1.25 6.40
CA THR A 67 14.33 0.62 7.24
C THR A 67 13.76 -0.37 8.25
N MET A 68 12.65 -0.02 8.91
CA MET A 68 12.09 -0.84 10.01
C MET A 68 10.95 -1.74 9.53
N ASN A 69 10.00 -1.20 8.77
CA ASN A 69 8.85 -1.94 8.21
C ASN A 69 8.08 -2.73 9.28
N ASN A 70 7.88 -2.10 10.45
CA ASN A 70 7.26 -2.72 11.61
C ASN A 70 5.87 -3.29 11.28
N LEU A 71 5.07 -2.54 10.51
CA LEU A 71 3.73 -3.00 10.14
C LEU A 71 3.79 -4.20 9.19
N ALA A 72 4.72 -4.20 8.24
CA ALA A 72 4.91 -5.35 7.34
C ALA A 72 5.28 -6.61 8.13
N HIS A 73 6.20 -6.49 9.10
CA HIS A 73 6.57 -7.60 9.99
C HIS A 73 5.40 -8.11 10.81
N SER A 74 4.66 -7.22 11.48
CA SER A 74 3.48 -7.58 12.27
C SER A 74 2.42 -8.29 11.44
N LEU A 75 2.27 -7.87 10.18
CA LEU A 75 1.30 -8.47 9.26
C LEU A 75 1.82 -9.71 8.52
N GLY A 76 3.08 -10.11 8.69
CA GLY A 76 3.68 -11.23 7.97
C GLY A 76 3.89 -10.96 6.47
N ILE A 77 3.96 -9.69 6.07
CA ILE A 77 4.27 -9.29 4.70
C ILE A 77 5.77 -9.49 4.46
N PRO A 78 6.17 -10.22 3.40
CA PRO A 78 7.57 -10.46 3.10
C PRO A 78 8.28 -9.17 2.68
N LEU A 79 9.55 -9.02 3.09
CA LEU A 79 10.36 -7.85 2.76
C LEU A 79 10.86 -7.78 1.31
N PRO A 80 11.24 -8.89 0.65
CA PRO A 80 11.62 -8.83 -0.76
C PRO A 80 10.48 -8.31 -1.63
N ILE A 81 10.77 -7.31 -2.46
CA ILE A 81 9.76 -6.60 -3.28
C ILE A 81 8.98 -7.59 -4.15
N GLU A 82 9.67 -8.56 -4.74
CA GLU A 82 9.06 -9.58 -5.61
C GLU A 82 8.08 -10.46 -4.83
N ALA A 83 8.39 -10.80 -3.59
CA ALA A 83 7.52 -11.58 -2.71
C ALA A 83 6.31 -10.76 -2.25
N ALA A 84 6.50 -9.48 -1.95
CA ALA A 84 5.40 -8.56 -1.63
C ALA A 84 4.45 -8.40 -2.84
N CYS A 85 4.99 -8.27 -4.05
CA CYS A 85 4.19 -8.23 -5.28
C CYS A 85 3.40 -9.54 -5.48
N ALA A 86 4.01 -10.69 -5.18
CA ALA A 86 3.35 -11.99 -5.32
C ALA A 86 2.14 -12.13 -4.37
N ILE A 87 2.25 -11.70 -3.11
CA ILE A 87 1.10 -11.76 -2.19
C ILE A 87 0.00 -10.76 -2.56
N ILE A 88 0.36 -9.56 -3.05
CA ILE A 88 -0.61 -8.58 -3.56
C ILE A 88 -1.39 -9.19 -4.73
N ALA A 89 -0.69 -9.86 -5.66
CA ALA A 89 -1.30 -10.53 -6.80
C ALA A 89 -2.23 -11.69 -6.43
N LYS A 90 -1.99 -12.37 -5.30
CA LYS A 90 -2.90 -13.41 -4.80
C LYS A 90 -4.25 -12.84 -4.35
N GLY A 91 -4.29 -11.58 -3.92
CA GLY A 91 -5.53 -10.91 -3.52
C GLY A 91 -6.17 -11.43 -2.24
N GLU A 92 -5.43 -12.16 -1.39
CA GLU A 92 -5.91 -12.59 -0.08
C GLU A 92 -5.90 -11.37 0.87
N THR A 93 -7.09 -10.93 1.28
CA THR A 93 -7.27 -9.74 2.12
C THR A 93 -7.77 -10.12 3.52
N ARG A 94 -7.49 -9.25 4.49
CA ARG A 94 -8.06 -9.33 5.84
C ARG A 94 -8.30 -7.93 6.38
N ALA A 95 -9.29 -7.80 7.26
CA ALA A 95 -9.47 -6.60 8.04
C ALA A 95 -8.38 -6.48 9.11
N ILE A 96 -7.96 -5.25 9.40
CA ILE A 96 -7.07 -4.91 10.51
C ILE A 96 -7.66 -3.72 11.25
N ASP A 97 -7.45 -3.67 12.55
CA ASP A 97 -7.87 -2.53 13.36
C ASP A 97 -6.98 -1.32 13.09
N VAL A 98 -7.55 -0.12 13.25
CA VAL A 98 -6.84 1.15 13.16
C VAL A 98 -7.00 1.93 14.46
N GLY A 99 -5.90 2.49 14.96
CA GLY A 99 -5.92 3.44 16.08
C GLY A 99 -6.24 4.85 15.57
N LYS A 100 -7.04 5.61 16.32
CA LYS A 100 -7.43 6.99 16.01
C LYS A 100 -7.00 7.94 17.12
#